data_AF-B4IEF8-F1
#
_entry.id   AF-B4IEF8-F1
#
_cell.length_a   1.000
_cell.length_b   1.000
_cell.length_c   1.000
_cell.angle_alpha   90.00
_cell.angle_beta   90.00
_cell.angle_gamma   90.00
#
_symmetry.space_group_name_H-M   'P 1'
#
loop_
_entity.id
_entity.type
_entity.pdbx_description
1 polymer ?
#
loop_
_entity_poly.entity_id
_entity_poly.type
_entity_poly.pdbx_seq_one_letter_code
_entity_poly.pdbx_strand_id
1 'polypeptide(L)'
;MPENASSSMPTEAGFRSMRSQLAGSTFGQRREDIFRRLQESAHQITQKFSGKELATERDESVQELCESLEELMSYGLRQTASTSSFSAASFIQNMQEMVSGNAGGGSNNNDATFWEFCQTHLTPHERQRYMDLKQIWTNVGRGRAFIRATLNEKRLYSLVLTWLSDEKQLHRFYTPWSLLLNDEAAKKLPEIIDFSQ
;
A
#
# COMPACT_ATOMS: atom_id res chain seq x y z
N MET A 1 -13.23 50.67 6.17
CA MET A 1 -11.98 49.91 6.42
C MET A 1 -12.37 48.45 6.51
N PRO A 2 -11.80 47.52 5.71
CA PRO A 2 -12.12 46.10 5.79
C PRO A 2 -11.14 45.40 6.73
N GLU A 3 -11.67 44.70 7.74
CA GLU A 3 -10.88 43.99 8.75
C GLU A 3 -10.83 42.50 8.39
N ASN A 4 -9.68 42.13 7.82
CA ASN A 4 -8.92 40.88 8.02
C ASN A 4 -9.70 39.57 8.23
N ALA A 5 -9.82 38.78 7.15
CA ALA A 5 -10.20 37.37 7.22
C ALA A 5 -8.99 36.53 7.67
N SER A 6 -8.95 36.16 8.94
CA SER A 6 -7.99 35.20 9.48
C SER A 6 -8.32 33.79 8.98
N SER A 7 -7.54 33.29 8.02
CA SER A 7 -7.52 31.87 7.65
C SER A 7 -6.93 31.06 8.82
N SER A 8 -7.79 30.46 9.63
CA SER A 8 -7.39 29.56 10.70
C SER A 8 -6.90 28.24 10.10
N MET A 9 -5.58 28.00 10.16
CA MET A 9 -5.06 26.64 9.96
C MET A 9 -5.60 25.74 11.08
N PRO A 10 -5.97 24.48 10.78
CA PRO A 10 -6.46 23.57 11.82
C PRO A 10 -5.35 23.33 12.85
N THR A 11 -5.70 23.39 14.14
CA THR A 11 -4.76 23.13 15.23
C THR A 11 -4.47 21.63 15.35
N GLU A 12 -3.33 21.27 15.93
CA GLU A 12 -2.92 19.85 16.14
C GLU A 12 -3.99 19.02 16.88
N ALA A 13 -4.76 19.67 17.77
CA ALA A 13 -5.92 19.09 18.44
C ALA A 13 -7.10 18.79 17.48
N GLY A 14 -7.33 19.64 16.47
CA GLY A 14 -8.31 19.40 15.41
C GLY A 14 -7.93 18.22 14.53
N PHE A 15 -6.63 18.06 14.24
CA PHE A 15 -6.11 16.86 13.54
C PHE A 15 -6.27 15.59 14.39
N ARG A 16 -6.03 15.66 15.70
CA ARG A 16 -6.24 14.53 16.63
C ARG A 16 -7.72 14.15 16.75
N SER A 17 -8.62 15.14 16.81
CA SER A 17 -10.07 14.91 16.88
C SER A 17 -10.61 14.27 15.59
N MET A 18 -10.17 14.74 14.42
CA MET A 18 -10.45 14.06 13.15
C MET A 18 -9.89 12.63 13.12
N ARG A 19 -8.64 12.40 13.56
CA ARG A 19 -8.05 11.05 13.64
C ARG A 19 -8.87 10.10 14.53
N SER A 20 -9.43 10.58 15.64
CA SER A 20 -10.27 9.79 16.55
C SER A 20 -11.65 9.46 15.95
N GLN A 21 -12.30 10.42 15.26
CA GLN A 21 -13.57 10.16 14.57
C GLN A 21 -13.43 9.12 13.44
N LEU A 22 -12.24 8.99 12.87
CA LEU A 22 -11.96 8.07 11.77
C LEU A 22 -11.62 6.65 12.23
N ALA A 23 -11.21 6.45 13.48
CA ALA A 23 -10.98 5.11 14.03
C ALA A 23 -12.29 4.28 14.08
N GLY A 24 -13.45 4.93 14.19
CA GLY A 24 -14.77 4.31 14.07
C GLY A 24 -15.37 4.29 12.66
N SER A 25 -14.68 4.87 11.66
CA SER A 25 -15.13 4.87 10.27
C SER A 25 -14.85 3.52 9.59
N THR A 26 -15.61 3.18 8.56
CA THR A 26 -15.39 1.96 7.74
C THR A 26 -13.97 1.88 7.18
N PHE A 27 -13.35 3.02 6.85
CA PHE A 27 -11.96 3.11 6.40
C PHE A 27 -10.95 2.84 7.51
N GLY A 28 -11.24 3.28 8.75
CA GLY A 28 -10.40 2.99 9.91
C GLY A 28 -10.42 1.51 10.27
N GLN A 29 -11.62 0.91 10.28
CA GLN A 29 -11.81 -0.53 10.50
C GLN A 29 -11.10 -1.35 9.42
N ARG A 30 -11.32 -1.02 8.14
CA ARG A 30 -10.67 -1.72 7.04
C ARG A 30 -9.14 -1.62 7.10
N ARG A 31 -8.61 -0.44 7.47
CA ARG A 31 -7.17 -0.26 7.65
C ARG A 31 -6.61 -1.19 8.72
N GLU A 32 -7.31 -1.29 9.85
CA GLU A 32 -6.95 -2.16 10.96
C GLU A 32 -6.99 -3.64 10.57
N ASP A 33 -8.02 -4.06 9.83
CA ASP A 33 -8.16 -5.44 9.36
C ASP A 33 -7.02 -5.84 8.40
N ILE A 34 -6.65 -4.94 7.47
CA ILE A 34 -5.52 -5.15 6.55
C ILE A 34 -4.21 -5.29 7.33
N PHE A 35 -4.00 -4.41 8.32
CA PHE A 35 -2.79 -4.45 9.14
C PHE A 35 -2.71 -5.73 9.97
N ARG A 36 -3.82 -6.15 10.59
CA ARG A 36 -3.92 -7.40 11.34
C ARG A 36 -3.61 -8.61 10.46
N ARG A 37 -4.20 -8.68 9.25
CA ARG A 37 -3.97 -9.78 8.31
C ARG A 37 -2.49 -9.88 7.89
N LEU A 38 -1.83 -8.74 7.69
CA LEU A 38 -0.38 -8.73 7.44
C LEU A 38 0.40 -9.27 8.63
N GLN A 39 0.09 -8.83 9.85
CA GLN A 39 0.76 -9.31 11.07
C GLN A 39 0.61 -10.83 11.24
N GLU A 40 -0.59 -11.35 11.03
CA GLU A 40 -0.87 -12.79 11.15
C GLU A 40 -0.10 -13.61 10.10
N SER A 41 -0.15 -13.21 8.82
CA SER A 41 0.57 -13.90 7.75
C SER A 41 2.10 -13.81 7.92
N ALA A 42 2.63 -12.65 8.32
CA ALA A 42 4.06 -12.49 8.61
C ALA A 42 4.49 -13.36 9.80
N HIS A 43 3.69 -13.42 10.87
CA HIS A 43 3.99 -14.27 12.03
C HIS A 43 4.07 -15.76 11.66
N GLN A 44 3.12 -16.25 10.85
CA GLN A 44 3.13 -17.62 10.35
C GLN A 44 4.40 -17.92 9.54
N ILE A 45 4.83 -16.98 8.68
CA ILE A 45 6.05 -17.11 7.90
C ILE A 45 7.29 -17.16 8.79
N THR A 46 7.40 -16.25 9.75
CA THR A 46 8.55 -16.23 10.68
C THR A 46 8.65 -17.54 11.45
N GLN A 47 7.54 -18.12 11.91
CA GLN A 47 7.54 -19.41 12.61
C GLN A 47 7.95 -20.58 11.70
N LYS A 48 7.52 -20.57 10.43
CA LYS A 48 7.73 -21.67 9.49
C LYS A 48 9.11 -21.65 8.83
N PHE A 49 9.66 -20.46 8.62
CA PHE A 49 10.87 -20.23 7.83
C PHE A 49 12.00 -19.55 8.62
N SER A 50 12.03 -19.61 9.96
CA SER A 50 13.13 -19.06 10.78
C SER A 50 14.51 -19.49 10.26
N GLY A 51 15.19 -18.63 9.51
CA GLY A 51 16.49 -18.89 8.87
C GLY A 51 16.50 -19.65 7.53
N LYS A 52 15.35 -20.02 6.95
CA LYS A 52 15.26 -20.70 5.64
C LYS A 52 14.84 -19.73 4.53
N GLU A 53 15.22 -20.03 3.29
CA GLU A 53 14.74 -19.26 2.13
C GLU A 53 13.24 -19.46 1.92
N LEU A 54 12.55 -18.36 1.57
CA LEU A 54 11.12 -18.38 1.27
C LEU A 54 10.90 -19.06 -0.08
N ALA A 55 10.23 -20.21 -0.08
CA ALA A 55 9.79 -20.85 -1.32
C ALA A 55 8.49 -20.20 -1.82
N THR A 56 8.61 -19.07 -2.52
CA THR A 56 7.48 -18.19 -2.92
C THR A 56 6.47 -18.78 -3.91
N GLU A 57 6.73 -19.94 -4.53
CA GLU A 57 5.86 -20.45 -5.60
C GLU A 57 4.86 -21.54 -5.19
N ARG A 58 5.02 -22.21 -4.05
CA ARG A 58 4.18 -23.37 -3.69
C ARG A 58 3.64 -23.37 -2.27
N ASP A 59 4.09 -22.45 -1.45
CA ASP A 59 3.71 -22.42 -0.04
C ASP A 59 2.51 -21.50 0.17
N GLU A 60 1.41 -22.06 0.66
CA GLU A 60 0.16 -21.32 0.92
C GLU A 60 0.39 -20.15 1.89
N SER A 61 1.21 -20.33 2.93
CA SER A 61 1.53 -19.26 3.88
C SER A 61 2.28 -18.11 3.21
N VAL A 62 3.14 -18.41 2.23
CA VAL A 62 3.88 -17.37 1.49
C VAL A 62 2.95 -16.66 0.50
N GLN A 63 2.00 -17.39 -0.08
CA GLN A 63 0.96 -16.79 -0.91
C GLN A 63 0.09 -15.83 -0.09
N GLU A 64 -0.35 -16.23 1.10
CA GLU A 64 -1.13 -15.37 2.00
C GLU A 64 -0.37 -14.10 2.38
N LEU A 65 0.94 -14.19 2.64
CA LEU A 65 1.79 -13.03 2.88
C LEU A 65 1.89 -12.11 1.65
N CYS A 66 2.04 -12.69 0.45
CA CYS A 66 2.07 -11.89 -0.78
C CYS A 66 0.75 -11.14 -1.00
N GLU A 67 -0.38 -11.80 -0.76
CA GLU A 67 -1.72 -11.22 -0.88
C GLU A 67 -1.96 -10.12 0.16
N SER A 68 -1.55 -10.32 1.41
CA SER A 68 -1.68 -9.31 2.46
C SER A 68 -0.81 -8.07 2.19
N LEU A 69 0.40 -8.26 1.65
CA LEU A 69 1.26 -7.17 1.19
C LEU A 69 0.66 -6.43 -0.01
N GLU A 70 0.11 -7.14 -1.00
CA GLU A 70 -0.57 -6.53 -2.15
C GLU A 70 -1.76 -5.68 -1.69
N GLU A 71 -2.56 -6.18 -0.75
CA GLU A 71 -3.70 -5.44 -0.19
C GLU A 71 -3.22 -4.19 0.58
N LEU A 72 -2.20 -4.31 1.43
CA LEU A 72 -1.63 -3.19 2.16
C LEU A 72 -1.12 -2.09 1.21
N MET A 73 -0.32 -2.47 0.21
CA MET A 73 0.28 -1.52 -0.72
C MET A 73 -0.75 -0.91 -1.69
N SER A 74 -1.86 -1.60 -1.93
CA SER A 74 -2.95 -1.09 -2.76
C SER A 74 -3.91 -0.19 -1.97
N TYR A 75 -4.00 -0.38 -0.65
CA TYR A 75 -4.94 0.36 0.18
C TYR A 75 -4.59 1.85 0.27
N GLY A 76 -5.57 2.68 -0.08
CA GLY A 76 -5.43 4.12 -0.06
C GLY A 76 -4.63 4.69 -1.23
N LEU A 77 -4.39 3.94 -2.31
CA LEU A 77 -3.83 4.50 -3.54
C LEU A 77 -4.73 5.61 -4.09
N ARG A 78 -4.11 6.68 -4.58
CA ARG A 78 -4.80 7.71 -5.35
C ARG A 78 -5.02 7.17 -6.76
N GLN A 79 -6.29 7.04 -7.15
CA GLN A 79 -6.66 6.84 -8.55
C GLN A 79 -6.00 7.96 -9.38
N THR A 80 -5.19 7.60 -10.37
CA THR A 80 -4.74 8.57 -11.36
C THR A 80 -5.97 8.94 -12.17
N ALA A 81 -6.47 10.16 -12.02
CA ALA A 81 -7.59 10.63 -12.81
C ALA A 81 -7.19 10.62 -14.29
N SER A 82 -7.53 9.55 -15.01
CA SER A 82 -7.67 9.62 -16.46
C SER A 82 -8.58 10.80 -16.76
N THR A 83 -8.21 11.61 -17.74
CA THR A 83 -8.76 12.93 -18.06
C THR A 83 -10.24 12.93 -18.50
N SER A 84 -10.95 11.83 -18.30
CA SER A 84 -12.33 11.58 -18.67
C SER A 84 -13.24 11.63 -17.44
N SER A 85 -13.78 12.83 -17.17
CA SER A 85 -14.91 13.15 -16.28
C SER A 85 -14.80 12.74 -14.80
N PHE A 86 -14.41 13.71 -13.96
CA PHE A 86 -14.62 13.67 -12.52
C PHE A 86 -16.13 13.86 -12.23
N SER A 87 -16.90 12.77 -12.20
CA SER A 87 -18.29 12.79 -11.72
C SER A 87 -18.34 12.41 -10.24
N ALA A 88 -19.17 13.10 -9.46
CA ALA A 88 -19.42 12.77 -8.05
C ALA A 88 -19.92 11.32 -7.87
N ALA A 89 -20.60 10.76 -8.87
CA ALA A 89 -21.03 9.36 -8.87
C ALA A 89 -19.84 8.40 -8.97
N SER A 90 -18.85 8.70 -9.80
CA SER A 90 -17.62 7.89 -9.96
C SER A 90 -16.77 7.92 -8.68
N PHE A 91 -16.73 9.06 -7.99
CA PHE A 91 -16.07 9.17 -6.69
C PHE A 91 -16.74 8.32 -5.61
N ILE A 92 -18.08 8.36 -5.52
CA ILE A 92 -18.86 7.57 -4.55
C ILE A 92 -18.76 6.06 -4.86
N GLN A 93 -18.80 5.68 -6.14
CA GLN A 93 -18.71 4.28 -6.56
C GLN A 93 -17.31 3.69 -6.28
N ASN A 94 -16.25 4.43 -6.58
CA ASN A 94 -14.88 4.06 -6.22
C ASN A 94 -14.69 3.96 -4.70
N MET A 95 -15.30 4.86 -3.91
CA MET A 95 -15.28 4.77 -2.45
C MET A 95 -16.02 3.53 -1.93
N GLN A 96 -17.12 3.12 -2.55
CA GLN A 96 -17.91 1.97 -2.15
C GLN A 96 -17.19 0.65 -2.46
N GLU A 97 -16.50 0.54 -3.60
CA GLU A 97 -15.65 -0.62 -3.92
C GLU A 97 -14.43 -0.73 -2.99
N MET A 98 -13.84 0.41 -2.62
CA MET A 98 -12.78 0.50 -1.60
C MET A 98 -13.26 0.14 -0.18
N VAL A 99 -14.56 0.13 0.10
CA VAL A 99 -15.14 -0.30 1.38
C VAL A 99 -15.64 -1.74 1.32
N SER A 100 -16.08 -2.22 0.17
CA SER A 100 -16.79 -3.51 0.03
C SER A 100 -15.90 -4.73 -0.24
N GLY A 101 -14.58 -4.61 -0.14
CA GLY A 101 -13.68 -5.78 -0.26
C GLY A 101 -13.50 -6.35 -1.67
N ASN A 102 -14.17 -5.81 -2.70
CA ASN A 102 -14.10 -6.35 -4.06
C ASN A 102 -12.87 -5.84 -4.84
N ALA A 103 -11.67 -6.05 -4.31
CA ALA A 103 -10.41 -5.74 -4.99
C ALA A 103 -9.98 -6.85 -5.99
N GLY A 104 -10.85 -7.84 -6.23
CA GLY A 104 -10.46 -9.11 -6.85
C GLY A 104 -10.91 -9.41 -8.28
N GLY A 105 -11.56 -8.48 -9.02
CA GLY A 105 -12.37 -8.94 -10.17
C GLY A 105 -12.39 -8.13 -11.47
N GLY A 106 -11.72 -6.98 -11.60
CA GLY A 106 -11.86 -6.16 -12.79
C GLY A 106 -10.63 -5.30 -13.05
N SER A 107 -9.56 -5.89 -13.55
CA SER A 107 -8.34 -5.16 -13.91
C SER A 107 -8.57 -4.41 -15.22
N ASN A 108 -9.08 -3.18 -15.14
CA ASN A 108 -8.92 -2.26 -16.26
C ASN A 108 -7.44 -1.83 -16.26
N ASN A 109 -6.84 -1.81 -17.45
CA ASN A 109 -5.44 -1.43 -17.67
C ASN A 109 -5.13 0.06 -17.34
N ASN A 110 -6.11 0.77 -16.76
CA ASN A 110 -6.11 2.21 -16.53
C ASN A 110 -6.29 2.57 -15.03
N ASP A 111 -6.37 1.57 -14.15
CA ASP A 111 -6.47 1.79 -12.71
C ASP A 111 -5.07 1.98 -12.11
N ALA A 112 -4.93 2.93 -11.18
CA ALA A 112 -3.67 3.16 -10.49
C ALA A 112 -3.28 1.90 -9.70
N THR A 113 -2.05 1.42 -9.90
CA THR A 113 -1.52 0.25 -9.19
C THR A 113 -0.37 0.65 -8.28
N PHE A 114 -0.14 -0.09 -7.20
CA PHE A 114 0.98 0.19 -6.29
C PHE A 114 2.34 0.02 -7.00
N TRP A 115 2.39 -0.76 -8.08
CA TRP A 115 3.57 -0.88 -8.94
C TRP A 115 4.06 0.48 -9.45
N GLU A 116 3.15 1.41 -9.77
CA GLU A 116 3.49 2.76 -10.22
C GLU A 116 4.30 3.53 -9.18
N PHE A 117 4.03 3.31 -7.89
CA PHE A 117 4.80 3.87 -6.79
C PHE A 117 6.15 3.12 -6.64
N CYS A 118 6.12 1.80 -6.52
CA CYS A 118 7.32 0.99 -6.27
C CYS A 118 8.40 1.21 -7.32
N GLN A 119 8.03 1.30 -8.59
CA GLN A 119 8.99 1.46 -9.68
C GLN A 119 9.76 2.79 -9.65
N THR A 120 9.25 3.82 -8.97
CA THR A 120 9.94 5.11 -8.82
C THR A 120 11.18 5.02 -7.93
N HIS A 121 11.18 4.04 -6.99
CA HIS A 121 12.29 3.77 -6.09
C HIS A 121 13.26 2.70 -6.60
N LEU A 122 13.00 2.14 -7.79
CA LEU A 122 13.88 1.18 -8.44
C LEU A 122 14.90 1.89 -9.35
N THR A 123 16.10 1.32 -9.43
CA THR A 123 17.07 1.70 -10.47
C THR A 123 16.51 1.40 -11.86
N PRO A 124 17.01 2.06 -12.93
CA PRO A 124 16.58 1.78 -14.29
C PRO A 124 16.73 0.30 -14.68
N HIS A 125 17.82 -0.33 -14.25
CA HIS A 125 18.10 -1.74 -14.54
C HIS A 125 17.10 -2.68 -13.82
N GLU A 126 16.80 -2.42 -12.54
CA GLU A 126 15.80 -3.19 -11.81
C GLU A 126 14.41 -3.05 -12.43
N ARG A 127 14.01 -1.82 -12.78
CA ARG A 127 12.72 -1.58 -13.43
C ARG A 127 12.63 -2.33 -14.76
N GLN A 128 13.69 -2.30 -15.57
CA GLN A 128 13.74 -2.98 -16.86
C GLN A 128 13.56 -4.50 -16.70
N ARG A 129 14.17 -5.11 -15.67
CA ARG A 129 14.00 -6.54 -15.36
C ARG A 129 12.52 -6.95 -15.20
N TYR A 130 11.68 -6.09 -14.65
CA TYR A 130 10.23 -6.35 -14.53
C TYR A 130 9.46 -6.04 -15.82
N MET A 131 9.93 -5.11 -16.64
CA MET A 131 9.35 -4.82 -17.97
C MET A 131 9.59 -5.95 -18.97
N ASP A 132 10.72 -6.66 -18.85
CA ASP A 132 11.13 -7.73 -19.78
C ASP A 132 10.50 -9.11 -19.48
N LEU A 133 9.66 -9.21 -18.44
CA LEU A 133 8.98 -10.45 -18.08
C LEU A 133 7.95 -10.86 -19.16
N LYS A 134 8.33 -11.81 -20.02
CA LYS A 134 7.55 -12.24 -21.20
C LYS A 134 6.10 -12.66 -20.91
N GLN A 135 5.83 -13.17 -19.71
CA GLN A 135 4.51 -13.69 -19.32
C GLN A 135 3.72 -12.71 -18.44
N ILE A 136 4.24 -11.50 -18.19
CA ILE A 136 3.63 -10.51 -17.30
C ILE A 136 3.51 -9.19 -18.05
N TRP A 137 2.29 -8.88 -18.50
CA TRP A 137 2.01 -7.68 -19.29
C TRP A 137 1.22 -6.60 -18.54
N THR A 138 0.69 -6.90 -17.35
CA THR A 138 -0.09 -5.95 -16.53
C THR A 138 0.75 -5.36 -15.40
N ASN A 139 0.46 -4.12 -15.01
CA ASN A 139 1.09 -3.48 -13.85
C ASN A 139 0.79 -4.22 -12.54
N VAL A 140 -0.42 -4.77 -12.39
CA VAL A 140 -0.76 -5.66 -11.26
C VAL A 140 0.17 -6.88 -11.22
N GLY A 141 0.35 -7.55 -12.36
CA GLY A 141 1.24 -8.71 -12.46
C GLY A 141 2.69 -8.35 -12.14
N ARG A 142 3.15 -7.16 -12.54
CA ARG A 142 4.48 -6.65 -12.21
C ARG A 142 4.63 -6.35 -10.72
N GLY A 143 3.62 -5.74 -10.11
CA GLY A 143 3.55 -5.54 -8.66
C GLY A 143 3.67 -6.87 -7.89
N ARG A 144 2.95 -7.91 -8.32
CA ARG A 144 3.05 -9.26 -7.73
C ARG A 144 4.43 -9.88 -7.90
N ALA A 145 5.03 -9.76 -9.09
CA ALA A 145 6.38 -10.22 -9.34
C ALA A 145 7.40 -9.50 -8.46
N PHE A 146 7.21 -8.20 -8.26
CA PHE A 146 8.03 -7.37 -7.38
C PHE A 146 7.94 -7.79 -5.92
N ILE A 147 6.73 -8.06 -5.39
CA ILE A 147 6.57 -8.56 -4.01
C ILE A 147 7.35 -9.87 -3.83
N ARG A 148 7.15 -10.84 -4.72
CA ARG A 148 7.85 -12.14 -4.64
C ARG A 148 9.37 -11.98 -4.72
N ALA A 149 9.85 -11.16 -5.66
CA ALA A 149 11.28 -10.92 -5.84
C ALA A 149 11.89 -10.26 -4.60
N THR A 150 11.26 -9.24 -4.03
CA THR A 150 11.78 -8.52 -2.86
C THR A 150 11.75 -9.35 -1.58
N LEU A 151 10.78 -10.26 -1.44
CA LEU A 151 10.76 -11.26 -0.37
C LEU A 151 11.91 -12.27 -0.53
N ASN A 152 12.09 -12.83 -1.73
CA ASN A 152 13.17 -13.79 -2.01
C ASN A 152 14.57 -13.14 -1.82
N GLU A 153 14.73 -11.90 -2.27
CA GLU A 153 15.98 -11.15 -2.16
C GLU A 153 16.22 -10.58 -0.75
N LYS A 154 15.25 -10.71 0.18
CA LYS A 154 15.28 -10.12 1.54
C LYS A 154 15.50 -8.60 1.52
N ARG A 155 14.89 -7.92 0.55
CA ARG A 155 15.04 -6.47 0.32
C ARG A 155 13.81 -5.66 0.69
N LEU A 156 12.70 -6.31 1.01
CA LEU A 156 11.44 -5.62 1.28
C LEU A 156 11.58 -4.61 2.45
N TYR A 157 12.23 -5.01 3.53
CA TYR A 157 12.49 -4.15 4.70
C TYR A 157 13.18 -2.83 4.32
N SER A 158 14.31 -2.90 3.61
CA SER A 158 15.10 -1.72 3.25
C SER A 158 14.38 -0.83 2.23
N LEU A 159 13.61 -1.42 1.32
CA LEU A 159 12.75 -0.68 0.39
C LEU A 159 11.66 0.08 1.13
N VAL A 160 10.98 -0.54 2.09
CA VAL A 160 9.93 0.13 2.89
C VAL A 160 10.52 1.27 3.71
N LEU A 161 11.69 1.11 4.34
CA LEU A 161 12.36 2.24 5.00
C LEU A 161 12.67 3.40 4.04
N THR A 162 13.10 3.08 2.83
CA THR A 162 13.36 4.09 1.79
C THR A 162 12.07 4.81 1.39
N TRP A 163 10.97 4.07 1.23
CA TRP A 163 9.66 4.64 0.91
C TRP A 163 9.17 5.58 2.01
N LEU A 164 9.21 5.12 3.26
CA LEU A 164 8.78 5.90 4.43
C LEU A 164 9.63 7.17 4.64
N SER A 165 10.87 7.18 4.15
CA SER A 165 11.75 8.35 4.19
C SER A 165 11.42 9.38 3.08
N ASP A 166 10.75 8.98 1.99
CA ASP A 166 10.34 9.86 0.89
C ASP A 166 8.85 10.24 1.03
N GLU A 167 8.56 11.05 2.04
CA GLU A 167 7.20 11.49 2.36
C GLU A 167 6.53 12.19 1.17
N LYS A 168 7.31 12.94 0.38
CA LYS A 168 6.81 13.67 -0.79
C LYS A 168 6.26 12.74 -1.85
N GLN A 169 6.96 11.64 -2.17
CA GLN A 169 6.43 10.65 -3.11
C GLN A 169 5.25 9.90 -2.49
N LEU A 170 5.32 9.50 -1.22
CA LEU A 170 4.20 8.83 -0.56
C LEU A 170 2.90 9.65 -0.64
N HIS A 171 2.92 10.95 -0.30
CA HIS A 171 1.73 11.81 -0.39
C HIS A 171 1.22 12.00 -1.82
N ARG A 172 2.08 11.87 -2.83
CA ARG A 172 1.70 11.95 -4.24
C ARG A 172 0.91 10.73 -4.70
N PHE A 173 1.26 9.54 -4.21
CA PHE A 173 0.63 8.27 -4.63
C PHE A 173 -0.45 7.78 -3.67
N TYR A 174 -0.39 8.16 -2.40
CA TYR A 174 -1.28 7.64 -1.37
C TYR A 174 -2.14 8.74 -0.73
N THR A 175 -3.35 8.33 -0.37
CA THR A 175 -4.29 9.08 0.46
C THR A 175 -3.95 8.90 1.95
N PRO A 176 -4.38 9.81 2.83
CA PRO A 176 -4.17 9.68 4.28
C PRO A 176 -4.75 8.41 4.93
N TRP A 177 -5.56 7.64 4.21
CA TRP A 177 -6.11 6.36 4.67
C TRP A 177 -5.11 5.22 4.57
N SER A 178 -4.09 5.33 3.72
CA SER A 178 -3.09 4.29 3.54
C SER A 178 -2.35 3.98 4.84
N LEU A 179 -1.96 2.70 4.99
CA LEU A 179 -1.09 2.26 6.09
C LEU A 179 0.29 2.93 6.02
N LEU A 180 0.79 3.23 4.81
CA LEU A 180 2.11 3.84 4.60
C LEU A 180 2.19 5.31 5.08
N LEU A 181 1.05 6.00 5.17
CA LEU A 181 0.94 7.38 5.67
C LEU A 181 0.41 7.44 7.12
N ASN A 182 0.16 6.29 7.76
CA ASN A 182 -0.28 6.25 9.14
C ASN A 182 0.94 6.17 10.07
N ASP A 183 1.13 7.18 10.93
CA ASP A 183 2.31 7.27 11.81
C ASP A 183 2.55 6.04 12.71
N GLU A 184 1.50 5.37 13.16
CA GLU A 184 1.63 4.21 14.05
C GLU A 184 1.96 2.95 13.26
N ALA A 185 1.22 2.69 12.18
CA ALA A 185 1.45 1.54 11.31
C ALA A 185 2.80 1.65 10.59
N ALA A 186 3.17 2.83 10.06
CA ALA A 186 4.43 3.06 9.37
C ALA A 186 5.65 2.79 10.27
N LYS A 187 5.55 3.03 11.59
CA LYS A 187 6.63 2.69 12.53
C LYS A 187 6.75 1.19 12.78
N LYS A 188 5.62 0.50 12.89
CA LYS A 188 5.56 -0.95 13.16
C LYS A 188 5.80 -1.80 11.91
N LEU A 189 5.49 -1.27 10.73
CA LEU A 189 5.50 -2.01 9.46
C LEU A 189 6.89 -2.61 9.14
N PRO A 190 8.01 -1.86 9.23
CA PRO A 190 9.34 -2.42 9.03
C PRO A 190 9.64 -3.62 9.96
N GLU A 191 9.22 -3.56 11.21
CA GLU A 191 9.45 -4.66 12.17
C GLU A 191 8.70 -5.94 11.80
N ILE A 192 7.50 -5.80 11.22
CA ILE A 192 6.64 -6.94 10.84
C ILE A 192 7.19 -7.67 9.60
N ILE A 193 7.80 -6.93 8.67
CA ILE A 193 8.31 -7.45 7.39
C ILE A 193 9.82 -7.78 7.44
N ASP A 194 10.44 -7.67 8.61
CA ASP A 194 11.82 -8.07 8.82
C ASP A 194 11.91 -9.59 9.07
N PHE A 195 12.15 -10.33 8.00
CA PHE A 195 12.35 -11.78 8.04
C PHE A 195 13.83 -12.18 8.17
N SER A 196 14.71 -11.24 8.52
CA SER A 196 16.17 -11.48 8.57
C SER A 196 16.68 -11.97 9.93
N GLN A 197 15.78 -12.18 10.90
CA GLN A 197 16.12 -12.67 12.25
C GLN A 197 16.13 -14.20 12.37
#